data_AF-A0A6N2U0R9-F1
#
_entry.id   AF-A0A6N2U0R9-F1
#
_cell.length_a   1.000
_cell.length_b   1.000
_cell.length_c   1.000
_cell.angle_alpha   90.00
_cell.angle_beta   90.00
_cell.angle_gamma   90.00
#
_symmetry.space_group_name_H-M   'P 1'
#
loop_
_entity.id
_entity.type
_entity.pdbx_description
1 polymer ?
#
loop_
_entity_poly.entity_id
_entity_poly.type
_entity_poly.pdbx_seq_one_letter_code
_entity_poly.pdbx_strand_id
1 'polypeptide(L)'
;MVFNEILPFYLMIGISKEEFMDSTPKELEPYKKAYEYKQKEKDCDMWQMGIYVLNAVSVAVNGALIGKKYKGEYLKKPLMIEKEDHEEEITEEKIKEERKKLLMQLQTMQVNFEMNHGK
;
A
#
# COMPACT_ATOMS: atom_id res chain seq x y z
N MET A 1 -10.95 -26.99 -31.24
CA MET A 1 -10.13 -25.77 -31.14
C MET A 1 -10.20 -25.19 -29.73
N VAL A 2 -11.40 -24.88 -29.23
CA VAL A 2 -11.67 -24.32 -27.88
C VAL A 2 -11.00 -25.05 -26.71
N PHE A 3 -10.92 -26.39 -26.74
CA PHE A 3 -10.30 -27.18 -25.67
C PHE A 3 -8.83 -26.83 -25.41
N ASN A 4 -8.03 -26.70 -26.49
CA ASN A 4 -6.58 -26.44 -26.38
C ASN A 4 -6.29 -25.02 -25.87
N GLU A 5 -7.25 -24.10 -25.98
CA GLU A 5 -7.13 -22.72 -25.52
C GLU A 5 -7.48 -22.59 -24.03
N ILE A 6 -8.47 -23.36 -23.56
CA ILE A 6 -9.02 -23.24 -22.21
C ILE A 6 -8.28 -24.12 -21.19
N LEU A 7 -7.87 -25.34 -21.58
CA LEU A 7 -7.22 -26.29 -20.68
C LEU A 7 -5.96 -25.71 -19.98
N PRO A 8 -5.05 -24.99 -20.67
CA PRO A 8 -3.85 -24.45 -20.02
C PRO A 8 -4.15 -23.52 -18.83
N PHE A 9 -5.23 -22.74 -18.92
CA PHE A 9 -5.65 -21.84 -17.85
C PHE A 9 -6.08 -22.62 -16.60
N TYR A 10 -6.87 -23.67 -16.75
CA TYR A 10 -7.31 -24.48 -15.61
C TYR A 10 -6.21 -25.35 -15.02
N LEU A 11 -5.28 -25.85 -15.85
CA LEU A 11 -4.05 -26.48 -15.37
C LEU A 11 -3.22 -25.49 -14.52
N MET A 12 -3.13 -24.22 -14.93
CA MET A 12 -2.43 -23.18 -14.17
C MET A 12 -3.10 -22.87 -12.82
N ILE A 13 -4.43 -22.93 -12.75
CA ILE A 13 -5.17 -22.78 -11.49
C ILE A 13 -4.96 -23.97 -10.54
N GLY A 14 -4.55 -25.13 -11.08
CA GLY A 14 -4.26 -26.35 -10.32
C GLY A 14 -5.29 -27.46 -10.52
N ILE A 15 -6.18 -27.35 -11.51
CA ILE A 15 -7.14 -28.41 -11.85
C ILE A 15 -6.45 -29.43 -12.74
N SER A 16 -6.60 -30.71 -12.45
CA SER A 16 -6.04 -31.77 -13.30
C SER A 16 -6.78 -31.88 -14.64
N LYS A 17 -6.13 -32.44 -15.67
CA LYS A 17 -6.79 -32.67 -16.96
C LYS A 17 -8.02 -33.57 -16.82
N GLU A 18 -7.93 -34.60 -15.98
CA GLU A 18 -9.01 -35.57 -15.74
C GLU A 18 -10.21 -34.87 -15.09
N GLU A 19 -9.96 -34.13 -13.99
CA GLU A 19 -11.01 -33.36 -13.31
C GLU A 19 -11.65 -32.31 -14.22
N PHE A 20 -10.87 -31.65 -15.09
CA PHE A 20 -11.40 -30.70 -16.06
C PHE A 20 -12.32 -31.37 -17.10
N MET A 21 -11.98 -32.58 -17.57
CA MET A 21 -12.77 -33.33 -18.56
C MET A 21 -14.06 -33.88 -17.96
N ASP A 22 -14.04 -34.21 -16.67
CA ASP A 22 -15.20 -34.73 -15.93
C ASP A 22 -16.09 -33.62 -15.36
N SER A 23 -15.62 -32.36 -15.34
CA SER A 23 -16.35 -31.22 -14.79
C SER A 23 -17.24 -30.50 -15.82
N THR A 24 -18.29 -29.87 -15.32
CA THR A 24 -19.11 -28.92 -16.07
C THR A 24 -18.58 -27.48 -15.95
N PRO A 25 -18.85 -26.59 -16.92
CA PRO A 25 -18.40 -25.20 -16.84
C PRO A 25 -18.80 -24.47 -15.56
N LYS A 26 -19.96 -24.82 -14.98
CA LYS A 26 -20.47 -24.22 -13.74
C LYS A 26 -19.69 -24.67 -12.51
N GLU A 27 -19.23 -25.91 -12.47
CA GLU A 27 -18.36 -26.43 -11.40
C GLU A 27 -16.96 -25.80 -11.45
N LEU A 28 -16.56 -25.31 -12.62
CA LEU A 28 -15.27 -24.63 -12.83
C LEU A 28 -15.31 -23.12 -12.53
N GLU A 29 -16.48 -22.51 -12.31
CA GLU A 29 -16.61 -21.08 -11.98
C GLU A 29 -15.95 -20.67 -10.66
N PRO A 30 -16.10 -21.43 -9.55
CA PRO A 30 -15.45 -21.10 -8.28
C PRO A 30 -13.92 -21.00 -8.41
N TYR A 31 -13.30 -21.87 -9.21
CA TYR A 31 -11.85 -21.87 -9.45
C TYR A 31 -11.39 -20.61 -10.19
N LYS A 32 -12.14 -20.17 -11.21
CA LYS A 32 -11.91 -18.89 -11.89
C LYS A 32 -11.97 -17.72 -10.90
N LYS A 33 -13.01 -17.71 -10.06
CA LYS A 33 -13.21 -16.65 -9.07
C LYS A 33 -12.10 -16.63 -8.01
N ALA A 34 -11.64 -17.80 -7.55
CA ALA A 34 -10.50 -17.92 -6.66
C ALA A 34 -9.22 -17.36 -7.30
N TYR A 35 -8.99 -17.63 -8.58
CA TYR A 35 -7.87 -17.07 -9.33
C TYR A 35 -7.94 -15.54 -9.45
N GLU A 36 -9.13 -14.98 -9.68
CA GLU A 36 -9.33 -13.52 -9.66
C GLU A 36 -9.01 -12.90 -8.30
N TYR A 37 -9.44 -13.54 -7.20
CA TYR A 37 -9.09 -13.07 -5.86
C TYR A 37 -7.57 -13.08 -5.62
N LYS A 38 -6.89 -14.17 -6.04
CA LYS A 38 -5.43 -14.26 -5.96
C LYS A 38 -4.72 -13.19 -6.78
N GLN A 39 -5.26 -12.82 -7.95
CA GLN A 39 -4.70 -11.72 -8.75
C GLN A 39 -4.89 -10.36 -8.07
N LYS A 40 -6.06 -10.11 -7.48
CA LYS A 40 -6.32 -8.86 -6.74
C LYS A 40 -5.41 -8.73 -5.52
N GLU A 41 -5.21 -9.81 -4.77
CA GLU A 41 -4.28 -9.84 -3.65
C GLU A 41 -2.85 -9.50 -4.10
N LYS A 42 -2.37 -10.14 -5.16
CA LYS A 42 -1.05 -9.83 -5.74
C LYS A 42 -0.92 -8.39 -6.21
N ASP A 43 -1.96 -7.82 -6.79
CA ASP A 43 -1.97 -6.42 -7.23
C ASP A 43 -1.85 -5.48 -6.03
N CYS A 44 -2.60 -5.73 -4.96
CA CYS A 44 -2.47 -5.02 -3.69
C CYS A 44 -1.07 -5.15 -3.08
N ASP A 45 -0.49 -6.36 -3.08
CA ASP A 45 0.87 -6.60 -2.57
C ASP A 45 1.91 -5.83 -3.38
N MET A 46 1.79 -5.83 -4.72
CA MET A 46 2.69 -5.11 -5.62
C MET A 46 2.57 -3.60 -5.42
N TRP A 47 1.35 -3.10 -5.22
CA TRP A 47 1.09 -1.71 -4.90
C TRP A 47 1.78 -1.32 -3.57
N GLN A 48 1.65 -2.15 -2.54
CA GLN A 48 2.34 -1.93 -1.27
C GLN A 48 3.87 -2.02 -1.42
N MET A 49 4.37 -2.94 -2.26
CA MET A 49 5.79 -3.04 -2.61
C MET A 49 6.34 -1.73 -3.18
N GLY A 50 5.53 -0.99 -3.94
CA GLY A 50 5.91 0.32 -4.46
C GLY A 50 6.35 1.31 -3.38
N ILE A 51 5.74 1.27 -2.19
CA ILE A 51 6.11 2.15 -1.07
C ILE A 51 7.49 1.78 -0.53
N TYR A 52 7.75 0.48 -0.35
CA TYR A 52 9.04 -0.02 0.09
C TYR A 52 10.14 0.33 -0.93
N VAL A 53 9.89 0.11 -2.23
CA VAL A 53 10.84 0.47 -3.28
C VAL A 53 11.13 1.98 -3.28
N LEU A 54 10.09 2.81 -3.19
CA LEU A 54 10.26 4.26 -3.14
C LEU A 54 11.09 4.70 -1.93
N ASN A 55 10.84 4.11 -0.76
CA ASN A 55 11.62 4.40 0.44
C ASN A 55 13.10 4.03 0.27
N ALA A 56 13.38 2.84 -0.26
CA ALA A 56 14.76 2.39 -0.53
C ALA A 56 15.47 3.32 -1.52
N VAL A 57 14.81 3.67 -2.63
CA VAL A 57 15.37 4.57 -3.65
C VAL A 57 15.62 5.95 -3.06
N SER A 58 14.67 6.48 -2.28
CA SER A 58 14.82 7.78 -1.62
C SER A 58 16.02 7.81 -0.68
N VAL A 59 16.21 6.78 0.14
CA VAL A 59 17.35 6.67 1.06
C VAL A 59 18.66 6.58 0.28
N ALA A 60 18.72 5.76 -0.77
CA ALA A 60 19.92 5.62 -1.61
C ALA A 60 20.29 6.92 -2.33
N VAL A 61 19.32 7.58 -2.97
CA VAL A 61 19.53 8.83 -3.72
C VAL A 61 19.94 9.95 -2.77
N ASN A 62 19.24 10.14 -1.66
CA ASN A 62 19.59 11.18 -0.69
C ASN A 62 20.95 10.89 -0.02
N GLY A 63 21.25 9.63 0.29
CA GLY A 63 22.57 9.24 0.78
C GLY A 63 23.69 9.57 -0.19
N ALA A 64 23.47 9.38 -1.49
CA ALA A 64 24.43 9.72 -2.53
C ALA A 64 24.59 11.24 -2.74
N LEU A 65 23.50 12.01 -2.72
CA LEU A 65 23.51 13.45 -3.00
C LEU A 65 23.92 14.31 -1.81
N ILE A 66 23.41 13.99 -0.61
CA ILE A 66 23.63 14.77 0.62
C ILE A 66 24.87 14.25 1.38
N GLY A 67 25.23 12.97 1.18
CA GLY A 67 26.40 12.36 1.82
C GLY A 67 26.23 12.19 3.32
N LYS A 68 27.34 12.34 4.08
CA LYS A 68 27.42 12.05 5.53
C LYS A 68 26.46 12.85 6.42
N LYS A 69 25.82 13.91 5.91
CA LYS A 69 24.82 14.69 6.66
C LYS A 69 23.43 14.05 6.64
N TYR A 70 23.16 13.15 5.70
CA TYR A 70 21.88 12.44 5.62
C TYR A 70 21.83 11.33 6.68
N LYS A 71 20.74 11.32 7.44
CA LYS A 71 20.47 10.34 8.51
C LYS A 71 19.19 9.53 8.25
N GLY A 72 18.63 9.61 7.04
CA GLY A 72 17.45 8.83 6.70
C GLY A 72 17.81 7.37 6.54
N GLU A 73 16.98 6.50 7.10
CA GLU A 73 17.15 5.05 7.07
C GLU A 73 15.94 4.42 6.39
N TYR A 74 16.16 3.23 5.84
CA TYR A 74 15.07 2.42 5.29
C TYR A 74 14.10 2.00 6.40
N LEU A 75 12.83 1.79 6.03
CA LEU A 75 11.80 1.31 6.95
C LEU A 75 12.27 0.05 7.70
N LYS A 76 12.20 0.08 9.03
CA LYS A 76 12.70 -1.01 9.89
C LYS A 76 11.65 -2.08 10.15
N LYS A 77 10.38 -1.75 9.99
CA LYS A 77 9.24 -2.64 10.20
C LYS A 77 8.28 -2.58 9.02
N PRO A 78 7.46 -3.63 8.81
CA PRO A 78 6.37 -3.60 7.85
C PRO A 78 5.34 -2.53 8.21
N LEU A 79 4.83 -1.83 7.19
CA LEU A 79 3.87 -0.73 7.34
C LEU A 79 2.59 -1.12 8.08
N MET A 80 2.17 -2.39 7.96
CA MET A 80 0.97 -2.87 8.65
C MET A 80 1.20 -3.04 10.16
N ILE A 81 2.41 -3.43 10.56
CA ILE A 81 2.77 -3.61 11.98
C ILE A 81 3.02 -2.24 12.63
N GLU A 82 3.65 -1.30 11.92
CA GLU A 82 3.86 0.06 12.45
C GLU A 82 2.53 0.78 12.74
N LYS A 83 1.47 0.53 11.96
CA LYS A 83 0.14 1.14 12.21
C LYS A 83 -0.49 0.62 13.50
N GLU A 84 -0.36 -0.67 13.79
CA GLU A 84 -0.86 -1.27 15.04
C GLU A 84 -0.09 -0.74 16.26
N ASP A 85 1.23 -0.54 16.13
CA ASP A 85 2.06 0.07 17.18
C ASP A 85 1.74 1.57 17.40
N HIS A 86 1.21 2.26 16.38
CA HIS A 86 0.81 3.67 16.41
C HIS A 86 -0.69 3.91 16.66
N GLU A 87 -1.50 2.86 16.79
CA GLU A 87 -2.73 2.90 17.61
C GLU A 87 -2.35 2.98 19.10
N GLU A 88 -1.38 3.85 19.45
CA GLU A 88 -1.26 4.37 20.80
C GLU A 88 -2.62 4.99 21.11
N GLU A 89 -3.33 4.45 22.11
CA GLU A 89 -4.60 4.97 22.63
C GLU A 89 -4.64 6.49 22.45
N ILE A 90 -5.55 6.96 21.59
CA ILE A 90 -5.74 8.39 21.34
C ILE A 90 -6.18 9.00 22.68
N THR A 91 -5.20 9.40 23.48
CA THR A 91 -5.39 9.95 24.81
C THR A 91 -5.84 11.39 24.63
N GLU A 92 -6.73 11.88 25.50
CA GLU A 92 -7.24 13.25 25.40
C GLU A 92 -6.12 14.31 25.36
N GLU A 93 -4.96 14.02 25.94
CA GLU A 93 -3.78 14.88 25.93
C GLU A 93 -3.18 15.06 24.54
N LYS A 94 -3.04 13.99 23.75
CA LYS A 94 -2.55 14.08 22.36
C LYS A 94 -3.51 14.86 21.48
N ILE A 95 -4.83 14.65 21.65
CA ILE A 95 -5.85 15.43 20.94
C ILE A 95 -5.73 16.92 21.28
N LYS A 96 -5.51 17.27 22.56
CA LYS A 96 -5.32 18.66 22.98
C LYS A 96 -4.04 19.27 22.37
N GLU A 97 -2.97 18.49 22.28
CA GLU A 97 -1.71 18.95 21.70
C GLU A 97 -1.82 19.18 20.18
N GLU A 98 -2.45 18.26 19.45
CA GLU A 98 -2.71 18.44 18.02
C GLU A 98 -3.63 19.63 17.73
N ARG A 99 -4.67 19.83 18.55
CA ARG A 99 -5.53 21.03 18.46
C ARG A 99 -4.75 22.32 18.65
N LYS A 100 -3.84 22.38 19.63
CA LYS A 100 -2.99 23.55 19.84
C LYS A 100 -2.06 23.79 18.65
N LYS A 101 -1.47 22.73 18.09
CA LYS A 101 -0.60 22.82 16.91
C LYS A 101 -1.37 23.35 15.69
N LEU A 102 -2.58 22.85 15.47
CA LEU A 102 -3.47 23.32 14.41
C LEU A 102 -3.83 24.80 14.57
N LEU A 103 -4.22 25.22 15.78
CA LEU A 103 -4.53 26.63 16.07
C LEU A 103 -3.34 27.55 15.79
N MET A 104 -2.14 27.15 16.18
CA MET A 104 -0.92 27.92 15.91
C MET A 104 -0.62 28.04 14.42
N GLN A 105 -0.84 26.96 13.65
CA GLN A 105 -0.70 26.99 12.19
C GLN A 105 -1.72 27.94 11.54
N LEU A 106 -2.98 27.89 11.97
CA LEU A 106 -4.03 28.78 11.46
C LEU A 106 -3.73 30.25 11.76
N GLN A 107 -3.26 30.55 12.98
CA GLN A 107 -2.83 31.90 13.34
C GLN A 107 -1.65 32.38 12.47
N THR A 108 -0.67 31.50 12.22
CA THR A 108 0.47 31.82 11.35
C THR A 108 0.00 32.09 9.91
N MET A 109 -0.94 31.29 9.40
CA MET A 109 -1.54 31.50 8.08
C MET A 109 -2.32 32.81 8.01
N GLN A 110 -3.08 33.15 9.04
CA GLN A 110 -3.82 34.41 9.13
C GLN A 110 -2.87 35.61 9.11
N VAL A 111 -1.82 35.60 9.95
CA VAL A 111 -0.80 36.65 9.96
C VAL A 111 -0.13 36.77 8.60
N ASN A 112 0.24 35.66 7.96
CA ASN A 112 0.81 35.68 6.61
C ASN A 112 -0.17 36.24 5.57
N PHE A 113 -1.47 35.97 5.70
CA PHE A 113 -2.50 36.50 4.81
C PHE A 113 -2.65 38.01 4.99
N GLU A 114 -2.79 38.47 6.23
CA GLU A 114 -2.89 39.89 6.60
C GLU A 114 -1.63 40.68 6.19
N MET A 115 -0.44 40.11 6.30
CA MET A 115 0.79 40.75 5.84
C MET A 115 0.86 40.90 4.31
N ASN A 116 0.27 39.95 3.56
CA ASN A 116 0.32 39.96 2.10
C ASN A 116 -0.86 40.70 1.44
N HIS A 117 -1.96 40.90 2.17
CA HIS A 117 -3.18 41.56 1.66
C HIS A 117 -3.57 42.81 2.47
N GLY A 118 -2.81 43.17 3.51
CA GLY A 118 -2.94 44.40 4.28
C GLY A 118 -2.19 45.56 3.64
N LYS A 119 -2.70 46.03 2.51
CA LYS A 119 -2.52 47.38 1.97
C LYS A 119 -3.79 47.81 1.25
#